data_AF-A0A6G0Y2M8-F1
#
_entry.id   AF-A0A6G0Y2M8-F1
#
_cell.length_a   1.000
_cell.length_b   1.000
_cell.length_c   1.000
_cell.angle_alpha   90.00
_cell.angle_beta   90.00
_cell.angle_gamma   90.00
#
_symmetry.space_group_name_H-M   'P 1'
#
loop_
_entity.id
_entity.type
_entity.pdbx_description
1 polymer ?
#
loop_
_entity_poly.entity_id
_entity_poly.type
_entity_poly.pdbx_seq_one_letter_code
_entity_poly.pdbx_strand_id
1 'polypeptide(L)'
;MASVWKRLQRVNKRATKFQFTLSYHQIICETTSKWTPNKLVVVLSRRSRRFVSEALPWEPTMRDPLRGVVIWPVPENKQLSVTLFKDPRTNEHEDKEWTFAIEDVSNKEQ
;
A
#
# COMPACT_ATOMS: atom_id res chain seq x y z
N MET A 1 -14.76 23.19 3.43
CA MET A 1 -14.19 24.40 2.80
C MET A 1 -13.07 24.11 1.77
N ALA A 2 -12.18 23.12 1.93
CA ALA A 2 -11.04 22.88 1.00
C ALA A 2 -11.37 22.22 -0.38
N SER A 3 -12.63 21.90 -0.68
CA SER A 3 -13.00 21.09 -1.86
C SER A 3 -13.12 21.91 -3.15
N VAL A 4 -13.75 23.10 -3.08
CA VAL A 4 -14.00 23.95 -4.26
C VAL A 4 -12.70 24.53 -4.81
N TRP A 5 -11.81 25.02 -3.93
CA TRP A 5 -10.50 25.54 -4.32
C TRP A 5 -9.65 24.50 -5.05
N LYS A 6 -9.61 23.25 -4.57
CA LYS A 6 -8.92 22.14 -5.25
C LYS A 6 -9.54 21.77 -6.60
N ARG A 7 -10.85 21.98 -6.79
CA ARG A 7 -11.51 21.80 -8.09
C ARG A 7 -11.12 22.92 -9.06
N LEU A 8 -11.05 24.16 -8.59
CA LEU A 8 -10.63 25.32 -9.39
C LEU A 8 -9.14 25.26 -9.76
N GLN A 9 -8.26 24.76 -8.89
CA GLN A 9 -6.83 24.53 -9.20
C GLN A 9 -6.59 23.50 -10.32
N ARG A 10 -7.61 22.73 -10.72
CA ARG A 10 -7.53 21.79 -11.84
C ARG A 10 -7.95 22.41 -13.17
N VAL A 11 -8.54 23.60 -13.16
CA VAL A 11 -8.94 24.30 -14.39
C VAL A 11 -7.67 24.53 -15.22
N ASN A 12 -7.72 24.15 -16.50
CA ASN A 12 -6.60 24.15 -17.44
C ASN A 12 -5.48 23.11 -17.23
N LYS A 13 -5.60 22.19 -16.27
CA LYS A 13 -4.66 21.06 -16.15
C LYS A 13 -5.08 19.89 -17.04
N ARG A 14 -4.11 19.23 -17.68
CA ARG A 14 -4.38 18.04 -18.51
C ARG A 14 -4.47 16.80 -17.61
N ALA A 15 -5.56 16.06 -17.69
CA ALA A 15 -5.74 14.83 -16.92
C ALA A 15 -5.20 13.61 -17.69
N THR A 16 -4.39 12.79 -17.03
CA THR A 16 -3.90 11.53 -17.59
C THR A 16 -4.12 10.40 -16.59
N LYS A 17 -4.64 9.27 -17.07
CA LYS A 17 -4.90 8.09 -16.25
C LYS A 17 -3.70 7.14 -16.37
N PHE A 18 -3.02 6.92 -15.27
CA PHE A 18 -1.92 5.97 -15.12
C PHE A 18 -2.45 4.67 -14.53
N GLN A 19 -1.90 3.56 -15.00
CA GLN A 19 -2.15 2.23 -14.45
C GLN A 19 -0.87 1.74 -13.79
N PHE A 20 -0.96 1.42 -12.52
CA PHE A 20 0.12 0.84 -11.73
C PHE A 20 -0.25 -0.58 -11.36
N THR A 21 0.75 -1.46 -11.33
CA THR A 21 0.59 -2.81 -10.78
C THR A 21 1.54 -2.94 -9.60
N LEU A 22 0.99 -3.21 -8.43
CA LEU A 22 1.75 -3.58 -7.25
C LEU A 22 1.88 -5.09 -7.22
N SER A 23 3.10 -5.60 -7.05
CA SER A 23 3.40 -7.02 -7.04
C SER A 23 4.08 -7.39 -5.74
N TYR A 24 3.36 -8.07 -4.85
CA TYR A 24 3.87 -8.46 -3.53
C TYR A 24 4.60 -9.79 -3.62
N HIS A 25 5.83 -9.82 -3.12
CA HIS A 25 6.71 -11.00 -3.20
C HIS A 25 7.06 -11.51 -1.80
N GLN A 26 7.52 -10.60 -0.93
CA GLN A 26 8.01 -10.96 0.39
C GLN A 26 7.86 -9.79 1.37
N ILE A 27 7.59 -10.12 2.64
CA ILE A 27 7.84 -9.26 3.79
C ILE A 27 8.95 -9.91 4.61
N ILE A 28 9.91 -9.10 5.07
CA ILE A 28 10.85 -9.48 6.13
C ILE A 28 10.54 -8.56 7.30
N CYS A 29 10.13 -9.14 8.42
CA CYS A 29 9.68 -8.39 9.60
C CYS A 29 10.41 -8.89 10.84
N GLU A 30 11.05 -7.96 11.53
CA GLU A 30 11.64 -8.17 12.86
C GLU A 30 10.60 -7.76 13.91
N THR A 31 10.41 -8.64 14.88
CA THR A 31 9.40 -8.55 15.91
C THR A 31 10.05 -8.35 17.26
N THR A 32 9.24 -8.36 18.32
CA THR A 32 9.74 -8.25 19.68
C THR A 32 9.30 -9.49 20.47
N SER A 33 9.95 -9.76 21.60
CA SER A 33 9.55 -10.87 22.47
C SER A 33 8.10 -10.79 22.99
N LYS A 34 7.45 -9.62 22.87
CA LYS A 34 6.07 -9.39 23.31
C LYS A 34 5.04 -9.49 22.19
N TRP A 35 5.46 -9.52 20.93
CA TRP A 35 4.56 -9.53 19.78
C TRP A 35 5.09 -10.46 18.70
N THR A 36 4.34 -11.54 18.47
CA THR A 36 4.56 -12.50 17.40
C THR A 36 3.34 -12.47 16.49
N PRO A 37 3.44 -11.90 15.28
CA PRO A 37 2.30 -11.82 14.37
C PRO A 37 1.91 -13.21 13.87
N ASN A 38 0.62 -13.40 13.60
CA ASN A 38 0.12 -14.66 13.05
C ASN A 38 0.12 -14.60 11.52
N LYS A 39 -0.66 -13.67 10.97
CA LYS A 39 -0.73 -13.41 9.54
C LYS A 39 -0.53 -11.93 9.29
N LEU A 40 0.26 -11.59 8.28
CA LEU A 40 0.43 -10.20 7.89
C LEU A 40 -0.23 -9.93 6.54
N VAL A 41 -0.70 -8.70 6.38
CA VAL A 41 -1.17 -8.16 5.11
C VAL A 41 -0.40 -6.88 4.77
N VAL A 42 -0.22 -6.62 3.48
CA VAL A 42 0.18 -5.31 2.97
C VAL A 42 -1.08 -4.51 2.63
N VAL A 43 -1.17 -3.31 3.20
CA VAL A 43 -2.26 -2.39 3.00
C VAL A 43 -1.73 -1.14 2.30
N LEU A 44 -2.21 -0.92 1.08
CA LEU A 44 -2.04 0.35 0.37
C LEU A 44 -3.28 1.21 0.57
N SER A 45 -3.12 2.41 1.14
CA SER A 45 -4.23 3.32 1.37
C SER A 45 -3.97 4.74 0.85
N ARG A 46 -5.05 5.38 0.39
CA ARG A 46 -5.08 6.81 0.06
C ARG A 46 -6.49 7.35 0.15
N ARG A 47 -6.74 8.24 1.12
CA ARG A 47 -8.08 8.77 1.42
C ARG A 47 -9.05 7.60 1.66
N SER A 48 -10.16 7.52 0.92
CA SER A 48 -11.14 6.43 1.04
C SER A 48 -10.79 5.17 0.26
N ARG A 49 -9.71 5.16 -0.53
CA ARG A 49 -9.28 3.96 -1.26
C ARG A 49 -8.33 3.14 -0.41
N ARG A 50 -8.57 1.84 -0.34
CA ARG A 50 -7.75 0.87 0.37
C ARG A 50 -7.65 -0.41 -0.46
N PHE A 51 -6.44 -0.92 -0.62
CA PHE A 51 -6.14 -2.21 -1.25
C PHE A 51 -5.39 -3.04 -0.23
N VAL A 52 -5.79 -4.30 -0.08
CA VAL A 52 -5.24 -5.22 0.93
C VAL A 52 -4.78 -6.47 0.20
N SER A 53 -3.58 -6.95 0.52
CA SER A 53 -3.10 -8.25 0.05
C SER A 53 -3.88 -9.40 0.70
N GLU A 54 -3.66 -10.60 0.21
CA GLU A 54 -3.98 -11.82 0.95
C GLU A 54 -3.23 -11.83 2.30
N ALA A 55 -3.88 -12.38 3.32
CA ALA A 55 -3.30 -12.54 4.65
C ALA A 55 -2.53 -13.85 4.70
N LEU A 56 -1.21 -13.74 4.72
CA LEU A 56 -0.30 -14.89 4.70
C LEU A 56 0.42 -15.05 6.04
N PRO A 57 0.73 -16.29 6.45
CA PRO A 57 1.38 -16.56 7.72
C PRO A 57 2.76 -15.92 7.80
N TRP A 58 3.09 -15.37 8.96
CA TRP A 58 4.45 -14.97 9.30
C TRP A 58 5.18 -16.17 9.89
N GLU A 59 6.33 -16.51 9.32
CA GLU A 59 7.14 -17.64 9.73
C GLU A 59 8.50 -17.17 10.27
N PRO A 60 8.88 -17.52 11.50
CA PRO A 60 10.17 -17.16 12.07
C PRO A 60 11.31 -17.85 11.30
N THR A 61 12.46 -17.18 11.23
CA THR A 61 13.66 -17.75 10.62
C THR A 61 14.35 -18.72 11.57
N MET A 62 15.02 -19.73 11.01
CA MET A 62 15.75 -20.74 11.81
C MET A 62 16.90 -20.14 12.64
N ARG A 63 17.43 -18.98 12.24
CA ARG A 63 18.56 -18.33 12.91
C ARG A 63 18.12 -17.38 14.03
N ASP A 64 16.99 -16.72 13.84
CA ASP A 64 16.47 -15.74 14.77
C ASP A 64 14.94 -15.87 14.84
N PRO A 65 14.38 -16.32 15.99
CA PRO A 65 12.94 -16.49 16.14
C PRO A 65 12.18 -15.16 16.21
N LEU A 66 12.86 -14.02 16.40
CA LEU A 66 12.24 -12.69 16.35
C LEU A 66 12.23 -12.11 14.94
N ARG A 67 12.96 -12.71 13.99
CA ARG A 67 12.94 -12.30 12.60
C ARG A 67 12.19 -13.34 11.80
N GLY A 68 11.21 -12.91 11.03
CA GLY A 68 10.43 -13.82 10.21
C GLY A 68 10.03 -13.22 8.88
N VAL A 69 9.43 -14.07 8.06
CA VAL A 69 9.12 -13.77 6.68
C VAL A 69 7.68 -14.14 6.35
N VAL A 70 7.13 -13.40 5.41
CA VAL A 70 5.90 -13.76 4.70
C VAL A 70 6.27 -13.84 3.24
N ILE A 71 5.96 -14.95 2.57
CA ILE A 71 6.34 -15.18 1.18
C ILE A 71 5.07 -15.46 0.38
N TRP A 72 4.88 -14.73 -0.72
CA TRP A 72 3.90 -15.07 -1.74
C TRP A 72 4.57 -16.03 -2.73
N PRO A 73 4.21 -17.33 -2.76
CA PRO A 73 4.84 -18.29 -3.67
C PRO A 73 4.62 -17.90 -5.14
N VAL A 74 3.47 -17.29 -5.42
CA VAL A 74 3.17 -16.59 -6.67
C VAL A 74 2.90 -15.14 -6.33
N PRO A 75 3.61 -14.17 -6.94
CA PRO A 75 3.44 -12.77 -6.59
C PRO A 75 1.99 -12.30 -6.71
N GLU A 76 1.47 -11.71 -5.65
CA GLU A 76 0.11 -11.17 -5.67
C GLU A 76 0.11 -9.80 -6.33
N ASN A 77 -0.67 -9.66 -7.40
CA ASN A 77 -0.76 -8.42 -8.16
C ASN A 77 -2.03 -7.63 -7.83
N LYS A 78 -1.88 -6.37 -7.42
CA LYS A 78 -2.98 -5.41 -7.30
C LYS A 78 -2.84 -4.31 -8.34
N GLN A 79 -3.87 -4.16 -9.18
CA GLN A 79 -3.93 -3.08 -10.16
C GLN A 79 -4.54 -1.82 -9.56
N LEU A 80 -3.87 -0.69 -9.77
CA LEU A 80 -4.25 0.61 -9.27
C LEU A 80 -4.33 1.60 -10.42
N SER A 81 -5.48 2.27 -10.55
CA SER A 81 -5.63 3.37 -11.49
C SER A 81 -5.60 4.74 -10.81
N VAL A 82 -4.68 5.60 -11.28
CA VAL A 82 -4.42 6.92 -10.72
C VAL A 82 -4.51 7.99 -11.82
N THR A 83 -5.38 8.97 -11.63
CA THR A 83 -5.45 10.14 -12.51
C THR A 83 -4.54 11.25 -11.99
N LEU A 84 -3.43 11.52 -12.66
CA LEU A 84 -2.55 12.67 -12.37
C LEU A 84 -2.95 13.85 -13.27
N PHE A 85 -2.89 15.05 -12.71
CA PHE A 85 -3.12 16.29 -13.45
C PHE A 85 -1.77 16.94 -13.76
N LYS A 86 -1.54 17.26 -15.03
CA LYS A 86 -0.33 17.90 -15.52
C LYS A 86 -0.47 19.42 -15.52
N ASP A 87 0.50 20.11 -14.92
CA ASP A 87 0.58 21.56 -14.95
C ASP A 87 1.04 22.02 -16.35
N PRO A 88 0.29 22.88 -17.05
CA PRO A 88 0.67 23.34 -18.38
C PRO A 88 1.90 24.26 -18.40
N ARG A 89 2.26 24.90 -17.28
CA ARG A 89 3.39 25.83 -17.20
C ARG A 89 4.71 25.12 -16.93
N THR A 90 4.70 24.17 -15.99
CA THR A 90 5.91 23.41 -15.62
C THR A 90 6.04 22.09 -16.38
N ASN A 91 4.97 21.63 -17.03
CA ASN A 91 4.90 20.33 -17.71
C ASN A 91 5.11 19.14 -16.76
N GLU A 92 4.87 19.31 -15.47
CA GLU A 92 5.00 18.28 -14.43
C GLU A 92 3.64 17.74 -14.00
N HIS A 93 3.61 16.49 -13.53
CA HIS A 93 2.41 15.88 -12.95
C HIS A 93 2.29 16.21 -11.45
N GLU A 94 1.06 16.41 -10.97
CA GLU A 94 0.82 16.58 -9.52
C GLU A 94 1.25 15.35 -8.72
N ASP A 95 1.74 15.59 -7.51
CA ASP A 95 2.05 14.52 -6.57
C ASP A 95 0.79 13.91 -5.95
N LYS A 96 0.87 12.60 -5.69
CA LYS A 96 -0.11 11.89 -4.89
C LYS A 96 0.59 10.98 -3.91
N GLU A 97 0.36 11.26 -2.64
CA GLU A 97 0.82 10.43 -1.54
C GLU A 97 -0.10 9.22 -1.33
N TRP A 98 0.52 8.08 -1.07
CA TRP A 98 -0.08 6.81 -0.70
C TRP A 98 0.69 6.24 0.50
N THR A 99 0.01 5.50 1.36
CA THR A 99 0.62 4.87 2.53
C THR A 99 0.61 3.36 2.36
N PHE A 100 1.78 2.75 2.51
CA PHE A 100 1.92 1.31 2.70
C PHE A 100 2.03 1.01 4.19
N ALA A 101 1.16 0.13 4.68
CA ALA A 101 1.20 -0.38 6.03
C ALA A 101 1.26 -1.90 6.00
N ILE A 102 2.01 -2.48 6.94
CA ILE A 102 1.94 -3.91 7.25
C ILE A 102 1.03 -4.02 8.45
N GLU A 103 -0.07 -4.77 8.31
CA GLU A 103 -1.02 -4.99 9.40
C GLU A 103 -1.00 -6.46 9.81
N ASP A 104 -1.05 -6.71 11.12
CA ASP A 104 -1.26 -8.03 11.68
C ASP A 104 -2.75 -8.35 11.72
N VAL A 105 -3.12 -9.42 11.03
CA VAL A 105 -4.47 -9.96 11.04
C VAL A 105 -4.53 -11.02 12.14
N SER A 106 -4.56 -10.55 13.38
CA SER A 106 -4.89 -11.42 14.50
C SER A 106 -6.37 -11.80 14.39
N ASN A 107 -6.67 -13.08 14.54
CA ASN A 107 -8.05 -13.51 14.76
C ASN A 107 -8.53 -12.78 16.02
N LYS A 108 -9.35 -11.75 15.84
CA LYS A 108 -10.32 -11.40 16.87
C LYS A 108 -11.28 -12.58 16.89
N GLU A 109 -11.02 -13.56 17.75
CA GLU A 109 -12.09 -14.46 18.20
C GLU A 109 -13.26 -13.55 18.60
N GLN A 110 -14.38 -13.74 17.90
CA GLN A 110 -15.66 -13.09 18.19
C GLN A 110 -16.20 -13.62 19.51
#